data_AF-A0A0G1XDW3-F1
#
_entry.id   AF-A0A0G1XDW3-F1
#
_cell.length_a   1.000
_cell.length_b   1.000
_cell.length_c   1.000
_cell.angle_alpha   90.00
_cell.angle_beta   90.00
_cell.angle_gamma   90.00
#
_symmetry.space_group_name_H-M   'P 1'
#
loop_
_entity.id
_entity.type
_entity.pdbx_description
1 polymer ?
#
loop_
_entity_poly.entity_id
_entity_poly.type
_entity_poly.pdbx_seq_one_letter_code
_entity_poly.pdbx_strand_id
1 'polypeptide(L)'
;MTIQELQNKIREFSKEHNLDSDPEYKVLDTVSELGEVAKEILKMTNYGKDKMEFREEIKSELGDLLYSVITIANAFDVDLETAVSNISAKYEKRLKRGGAGSEYD
;
A
#
# COMPACT_ATOMS: atom_id res chain seq x y z
N MET A 1 -9.96 -5.89 12.65
CA MET A 1 -9.94 -4.49 12.21
C MET A 1 -10.24 -4.47 10.72
N THR A 2 -11.24 -3.72 10.27
CA THR A 2 -11.55 -3.51 8.85
C THR A 2 -10.59 -2.47 8.24
N ILE A 3 -10.59 -2.31 6.91
CA ILE A 3 -9.80 -1.25 6.27
C ILE A 3 -10.33 0.12 6.70
N GLN A 4 -11.64 0.26 6.80
CA GLN A 4 -12.28 1.50 7.25
C GLN A 4 -11.89 1.86 8.70
N GLU A 5 -11.87 0.88 9.61
CA GLU A 5 -11.41 1.07 10.99
C GLU A 5 -9.93 1.51 11.04
N LEU A 6 -9.08 0.91 10.20
CA LEU A 6 -7.68 1.29 10.10
C LEU A 6 -7.50 2.71 9.53
N GLN A 7 -8.22 3.06 8.47
CA GLN A 7 -8.21 4.41 7.88
C GLN A 7 -8.59 5.46 8.92
N ASN A 8 -9.65 5.21 9.69
CA ASN A 8 -10.12 6.12 10.74
C ASN A 8 -9.09 6.25 11.87
N LYS A 9 -8.51 5.13 12.32
CA LYS A 9 -7.45 5.15 13.35
C LYS A 9 -6.25 5.98 12.91
N ILE A 10 -5.78 5.83 11.67
CA ILE A 10 -4.65 6.60 11.14
C ILE A 10 -5.01 8.09 10.98
N ARG A 11 -6.24 8.39 10.53
CA ARG A 11 -6.74 9.77 10.40
C ARG A 11 -6.78 10.46 11.77
N GLU A 12 -7.29 9.80 12.80
CA GLU A 12 -7.34 10.33 14.16
C GLU A 12 -5.94 10.56 14.73
N PHE A 13 -5.05 9.57 14.59
CA PHE A 13 -3.66 9.69 15.03
C PHE A 13 -2.93 10.85 14.34
N SER A 14 -3.12 11.02 13.02
CA SER A 14 -2.49 12.10 12.25
C SER A 14 -2.97 13.48 12.72
N LYS A 15 -4.27 13.61 13.02
CA LYS A 15 -4.87 14.84 13.56
C LYS A 15 -4.39 15.14 14.98
N GLU A 16 -4.35 14.13 15.86
CA GLU A 16 -3.90 14.27 17.24
C GLU A 16 -2.46 14.77 17.32
N HIS A 17 -1.60 14.31 16.41
CA HIS A 17 -0.18 14.62 16.40
C HIS A 17 0.24 15.70 15.38
N ASN A 18 -0.71 16.34 14.69
CA ASN A 18 -0.45 17.34 13.64
C ASN A 18 0.51 16.84 12.54
N LEU A 19 0.31 15.61 12.06
CA LEU A 19 1.11 14.96 11.01
C LEU A 19 0.53 15.16 9.60
N ASP A 20 -0.50 15.99 9.47
CA ASP A 20 -1.08 16.29 8.17
C ASP A 20 -0.15 17.20 7.34
N SER A 21 -0.10 16.89 6.06
CA SER A 21 0.74 17.53 5.05
C SER A 21 -0.02 17.54 3.72
N ASP A 22 0.36 18.42 2.80
CA ASP A 22 -0.31 18.50 1.51
C ASP A 22 -0.19 17.16 0.75
N PRO A 23 -1.20 16.77 -0.06
CA PRO A 23 -1.23 15.47 -0.70
C PRO A 23 0.00 15.14 -1.55
N GLU A 24 0.63 16.14 -2.19
CA GLU A 24 1.87 15.96 -2.95
C GLU A 24 3.02 15.44 -2.10
N TYR A 25 3.14 15.89 -0.84
CA TYR A 25 4.19 15.40 0.06
C TYR A 25 3.90 13.96 0.49
N LYS A 26 2.64 13.60 0.73
CA LYS A 26 2.24 12.23 1.09
C LYS A 26 2.51 11.24 -0.06
N VAL A 27 2.32 11.68 -1.31
CA VAL A 27 2.66 10.88 -2.50
C VAL A 27 4.18 10.68 -2.61
N LEU A 28 4.97 11.74 -2.42
CA LEU A 28 6.43 11.64 -2.45
C LEU A 28 6.97 10.74 -1.32
N ASP A 29 6.40 10.86 -0.13
CA ASP A 29 6.70 10.01 1.02
C ASP A 29 6.42 8.53 0.71
N THR A 30 5.25 8.23 0.14
CA THR A 30 4.90 6.86 -0.28
C THR A 30 5.86 6.30 -1.34
N VAL A 31 6.40 7.13 -2.23
CA VAL A 31 7.44 6.70 -3.18
C VAL A 31 8.74 6.35 -2.43
N SER A 32 9.09 7.09 -1.38
CA SER A 32 10.22 6.75 -0.50
C SER A 32 10.03 5.39 0.16
N GLU A 33 8.86 5.16 0.77
CA GLU A 33 8.54 3.87 1.43
C GLU A 33 8.58 2.69 0.47
N LEU A 34 8.09 2.86 -0.76
CA LEU A 34 8.22 1.84 -1.80
C LEU A 34 9.70 1.58 -2.16
N GLY A 35 10.53 2.62 -2.14
CA GLY A 35 11.97 2.51 -2.30
C GLY A 35 12.63 1.73 -1.17
N GLU A 36 12.16 1.87 0.07
CA GLU A 36 12.65 1.12 1.24
C GLU A 36 12.32 -0.37 1.12
N VAL A 37 11.09 -0.70 0.75
CA VAL A 37 10.68 -2.08 0.40
C VAL A 37 11.58 -2.66 -0.69
N ALA A 38 11.81 -1.92 -1.78
CA ALA A 38 12.67 -2.37 -2.87
C ALA A 38 14.12 -2.59 -2.41
N LYS A 39 14.66 -1.68 -1.58
CA LYS A 39 15.99 -1.79 -1.00
C LYS A 39 16.11 -3.01 -0.09
N GLU A 40 15.08 -3.33 0.67
CA GLU A 40 15.06 -4.49 1.56
C GLU A 40 15.05 -5.80 0.77
N ILE A 41 14.27 -5.88 -0.31
CA ILE A 41 14.30 -7.00 -1.27
C ILE A 41 15.69 -7.15 -1.92
N LEU A 42 16.34 -6.05 -2.29
CA LEU A 42 17.71 -6.10 -2.82
C LEU A 42 18.67 -6.69 -1.78
N LYS A 43 18.59 -6.27 -0.52
CA LYS A 43 19.44 -6.84 0.53
C LYS A 43 19.14 -8.34 0.78
N MET A 44 17.87 -8.76 0.75
CA MET A 44 17.46 -10.17 0.89
C MET A 44 18.06 -11.10 -0.20
N THR A 45 18.47 -10.53 -1.33
CA THR A 45 19.07 -11.27 -2.45
C THR A 45 20.57 -11.00 -2.58
N ASN A 46 21.19 -10.29 -1.63
CA ASN A 46 22.54 -9.77 -1.76
C ASN A 46 22.76 -9.05 -3.10
N TYR A 47 21.83 -8.15 -3.44
CA TYR A 47 21.76 -7.44 -4.71
C TYR A 47 21.75 -8.39 -5.91
N GLY A 48 20.94 -9.45 -5.83
CA GLY A 48 20.75 -10.45 -6.90
C GLY A 48 21.85 -11.51 -7.02
N LYS A 49 22.81 -11.56 -6.09
CA LYS A 49 23.88 -12.58 -6.09
C LYS A 49 23.42 -13.91 -5.52
N ASP A 50 22.48 -13.87 -4.58
CA ASP A 50 22.03 -15.02 -3.82
C ASP A 50 20.53 -15.25 -4.02
N LYS A 51 20.07 -16.46 -3.65
CA LYS A 51 18.63 -16.71 -3.53
C LYS A 51 18.05 -15.79 -2.47
N MET A 52 16.80 -15.40 -2.65
CA MET A 52 16.09 -14.59 -1.67
C MET A 52 16.01 -15.32 -0.34
N GLU A 53 16.53 -14.69 0.71
CA GLU A 53 16.38 -15.13 2.09
C GLU A 53 15.51 -14.13 2.86
N PHE A 54 14.60 -14.66 3.66
CA PHE A 54 13.68 -13.83 4.42
C PHE A 54 14.44 -12.99 5.46
N ARG A 55 14.09 -11.72 5.56
CA ARG A 55 14.58 -10.75 6.54
C ARG A 55 13.37 -10.12 7.22
N GLU A 56 13.41 -10.03 8.54
CA GLU A 56 12.28 -9.56 9.35
C GLU A 56 11.93 -8.09 9.07
N GLU A 57 12.92 -7.30 8.66
CA GLU A 57 12.81 -5.87 8.36
C GLU A 57 11.76 -5.57 7.28
N ILE A 58 11.52 -6.47 6.33
CA ILE A 58 10.48 -6.30 5.30
C ILE A 58 9.08 -6.09 5.91
N LYS A 59 8.84 -6.59 7.13
CA LYS A 59 7.57 -6.40 7.82
C LYS A 59 7.36 -4.93 8.20
N SER A 60 8.42 -4.22 8.59
CA SER A 60 8.35 -2.78 8.88
C SER A 60 8.10 -2.01 7.59
N GLU A 61 8.91 -2.25 6.56
CA GLU A 61 8.81 -1.50 5.29
C GLU A 61 7.45 -1.66 4.61
N LEU A 62 6.85 -2.86 4.67
CA LEU A 62 5.49 -3.07 4.17
C LEU A 62 4.43 -2.38 5.02
N GLY A 63 4.67 -2.26 6.34
CA GLY A 63 3.82 -1.53 7.26
C GLY A 63 3.85 -0.03 6.99
N ASP A 64 5.04 0.53 6.81
CA ASP A 64 5.27 1.95 6.51
C ASP A 64 4.66 2.32 5.14
N LEU A 65 4.89 1.48 4.11
CA LEU A 65 4.24 1.65 2.82
C LEU A 65 2.71 1.62 2.89
N LEU A 66 2.13 0.67 3.64
CA LEU A 66 0.68 0.60 3.81
C LEU A 66 0.15 1.83 4.55
N TYR A 67 0.85 2.28 5.59
CA TYR A 67 0.51 3.49 6.32
C TYR A 67 0.48 4.70 5.38
N SER A 68 1.54 4.93 4.59
CA SER A 68 1.62 6.08 3.69
C SER A 68 0.53 6.03 2.60
N VAL A 69 0.21 4.86 2.02
CA VAL A 69 -0.94 4.71 1.10
C VAL A 69 -2.27 5.08 1.77
N ILE A 70 -2.48 4.71 3.02
CA ILE A 70 -3.69 5.07 3.77
C ILE A 70 -3.75 6.58 4.02
N THR A 71 -2.62 7.23 4.34
CA THR A 71 -2.61 8.69 4.51
C THR A 71 -2.96 9.43 3.22
N ILE A 72 -2.53 8.93 2.05
CA ILE A 72 -2.94 9.45 0.75
C ILE A 72 -4.46 9.31 0.59
N ALA A 73 -5.00 8.12 0.81
CA ALA A 73 -6.43 7.88 0.67
C ALA A 73 -7.25 8.80 1.58
N ASN A 74 -6.79 8.98 2.82
CA ASN A 74 -7.42 9.89 3.77
C ASN A 74 -7.35 11.36 3.32
N ALA A 75 -6.26 11.80 2.69
CA ALA A 75 -6.10 13.17 2.20
C ALA A 75 -7.00 13.49 0.99
N PHE A 76 -7.36 12.48 0.19
CA PHE A 76 -8.28 12.59 -0.93
C PHE A 76 -9.71 12.14 -0.61
N ASP A 77 -10.02 11.86 0.67
CA ASP A 77 -11.31 11.31 1.12
C ASP A 77 -11.77 10.06 0.32
N VAL A 78 -10.81 9.20 -0.01
CA VAL A 78 -11.05 7.91 -0.68
C VAL A 78 -11.36 6.82 0.34
N ASP A 79 -12.46 6.12 0.14
CA ASP A 79 -12.80 4.88 0.85
C ASP A 79 -12.04 3.71 0.22
N LEU A 80 -10.99 3.23 0.92
CA LEU A 80 -10.18 2.11 0.45
C LEU A 80 -10.92 0.77 0.52
N GLU A 81 -11.85 0.58 1.45
CA GLU A 81 -12.61 -0.66 1.55
C GLU A 81 -13.51 -0.85 0.33
N THR A 82 -14.20 0.22 -0.07
CA THR A 82 -14.95 0.25 -1.33
C THR A 82 -14.03 0.10 -2.54
N ALA A 83 -12.90 0.80 -2.58
CA ALA A 83 -11.94 0.72 -3.70
C ALA A 83 -11.40 -0.71 -3.90
N VAL A 84 -11.02 -1.40 -2.83
CA VAL A 84 -10.54 -2.79 -2.86
C VAL A 84 -11.65 -3.75 -3.26
N SER A 85 -12.87 -3.54 -2.75
CA SER A 85 -14.05 -4.36 -3.12
C SER A 85 -14.34 -4.26 -4.62
N ASN A 86 -14.27 -3.05 -5.18
CA ASN A 86 -14.47 -2.81 -6.62
C ASN A 86 -13.42 -3.50 -7.48
N ILE A 87 -12.15 -3.46 -7.07
CA ILE A 87 -11.05 -4.15 -7.76
C ILE A 87 -11.26 -5.67 -7.73
N SER A 88 -11.68 -6.22 -6.59
CA SER A 88 -11.95 -7.66 -6.45
C SER A 88 -13.08 -8.11 -7.37
N ALA A 89 -14.21 -7.39 -7.38
CA ALA A 89 -15.32 -7.67 -8.29
C ALA A 89 -14.90 -7.57 -9.77
N LYS A 90 -14.01 -6.63 -10.10
CA LYS A 90 -13.44 -6.50 -11.45
C LYS A 90 -12.64 -7.75 -11.83
N TYR A 91 -11.77 -8.24 -10.95
CA TYR A 91 -11.01 -9.47 -11.21
C TYR A 91 -11.90 -10.70 -11.32
N GLU A 92 -12.93 -10.85 -10.49
CA GLU A 92 -13.89 -11.95 -10.61
C GLU A 92 -14.58 -11.97 -11.98
N LYS A 93 -14.99 -10.80 -12.49
CA LYS A 93 -15.60 -10.66 -13.81
C LYS A 93 -14.63 -11.06 -14.92
N ARG A 94 -13.37 -10.64 -14.84
CA ARG A 94 -12.32 -10.98 -15.82
C ARG A 94 -12.05 -12.49 -15.81
N LEU A 95 -11.92 -13.09 -14.64
CA LEU A 95 -11.68 -14.53 -14.49
C LEU A 95 -12.80 -15.37 -15.10
N LYS A 96 -14.06 -14.93 -14.95
CA LYS A 96 -15.23 -15.57 -15.63
C LYS A 96 -15.17 -15.50 -17.15
N ARG A 97 -14.33 -14.63 -17.72
CA ARG A 97 -14.17 -14.40 -19.17
C ARG A 97 -12.88 -14.98 -19.75
N GLY A 98 -12.02 -15.55 -18.91
CA GLY A 98 -10.87 -16.33 -19.37
C GLY A 98 -9.51 -15.93 -18.81
N GLY A 99 -9.41 -14.86 -18.00
CA GLY A 99 -8.12 -14.48 -17.38
C GLY A 99 -8.22 -13.25 -16.48
N ALA A 100 -7.14 -12.88 -15.79
CA ALA A 100 -7.11 -11.71 -14.89
C ALA A 100 -6.71 -10.40 -15.58
N GLY A 101 -6.23 -10.48 -16.82
CA GLY A 101 -5.75 -9.34 -17.59
C GLY A 101 -6.86 -8.36 -17.97
N SER A 102 -6.46 -7.11 -18.24
CA SER A 102 -7.39 -6.05 -18.65
C SER A 102 -8.07 -6.31 -20.00
N GLU A 103 -7.52 -7.19 -20.82
CA GLU A 103 -8.11 -7.66 -22.07
C GLU A 103 -9.44 -8.41 -21.87
N TYR A 104 -9.79 -8.80 -20.64
CA TYR A 104 -11.04 -9.48 -20.28
C TYR A 104 -12.11 -8.54 -19.65
N ASP A 105 -11.91 -7.21 -19.70
CA ASP A 105 -12.81 -6.18 -19.11
C ASP A 105 -14.18 -6.01 -19.78
#